data_AF-A0A432M2N4-F1
#
_entry.id   AF-A0A432M2N4-F1
#
_cell.length_a   1.000
_cell.length_b   1.000
_cell.length_c   1.000
_cell.angle_alpha   90.00
_cell.angle_beta   90.00
_cell.angle_gamma   90.00
#
_symmetry.space_group_name_H-M   'P 1'
#
loop_
_entity.id
_entity.type
_entity.pdbx_description
1 polymer ?
#
loop_
_entity_poly.entity_id
_entity_poly.type
_entity_poly.pdbx_seq_one_letter_code
_entity_poly.pdbx_strand_id
1 'polypeptide(L)'
;MDSDTAMHLLSQTLLTAAKVSAPILLATLVVGVVISILQVVTQIQEMTLTFIPKLITVVAMVVVTGAWMMAVVVEFTKHLFGLIAGM
;
A
#
# COMPACT_ATOMS: atom_id res chain seq x y z
N MET A 1 -2.59 -30.81 3.78
CA MET A 1 -2.72 -29.40 4.18
C MET A 1 -3.54 -29.37 5.47
N ASP A 2 -2.88 -29.25 6.61
CA ASP A 2 -3.58 -29.00 7.87
C ASP A 2 -4.20 -27.60 7.86
N SER A 3 -5.37 -27.45 8.49
CA SER A 3 -6.10 -26.18 8.55
C SER A 3 -5.27 -25.05 9.17
N ASP A 4 -4.36 -25.37 10.09
CA ASP A 4 -3.41 -24.43 10.69
C ASP A 4 -2.44 -23.81 9.68
N THR A 5 -1.91 -24.60 8.75
CA THR A 5 -0.98 -24.11 7.71
C THR A 5 -1.69 -23.16 6.73
N ALA A 6 -2.93 -23.47 6.36
CA ALA A 6 -3.73 -22.60 5.51
C ALA A 6 -4.03 -21.25 6.19
N MET A 7 -4.34 -21.28 7.49
CA MET A 7 -4.59 -20.05 8.27
C MET A 7 -3.32 -19.20 8.41
N HIS A 8 -2.17 -19.83 8.63
CA HIS A 8 -0.88 -19.14 8.70
C HIS A 8 -0.50 -18.46 7.37
N LEU A 9 -0.70 -19.16 6.25
CA LEU A 9 -0.46 -18.60 4.92
C LEU A 9 -1.36 -17.40 4.62
N LEU A 10 -2.64 -17.48 4.97
CA LEU A 10 -3.57 -16.35 4.83
C LEU A 10 -3.12 -15.15 5.66
N SER A 11 -2.73 -15.35 6.92
CA SER A 11 -2.24 -14.28 7.79
C SER A 11 -0.99 -13.61 7.21
N GLN A 12 0.00 -14.41 6.76
CA GLN A 12 1.20 -13.87 6.12
C GLN A 12 0.89 -13.10 4.84
N THR A 13 -0.05 -13.59 4.04
CA THR A 13 -0.47 -12.92 2.79
C THR A 13 -1.07 -11.54 3.10
N LEU A 14 -1.99 -11.47 4.06
CA LEU A 14 -2.63 -10.22 4.47
C LEU A 14 -1.61 -9.23 5.07
N LEU A 15 -0.71 -9.70 5.92
CA LEU A 15 0.35 -8.86 6.49
C LEU A 15 1.29 -8.32 5.42
N THR A 16 1.63 -9.14 4.42
CA THR A 16 2.48 -8.71 3.30
C THR A 16 1.76 -7.66 2.45
N ALA A 17 0.50 -7.89 2.10
CA ALA A 17 -0.32 -6.93 1.36
C ALA A 17 -0.49 -5.61 2.12
N ALA A 18 -0.71 -5.66 3.43
CA ALA A 18 -0.78 -4.48 4.29
C ALA A 18 0.54 -3.70 4.30
N LYS A 19 1.68 -4.39 4.46
CA LYS A 19 3.01 -3.75 4.42
C LYS A 19 3.30 -3.06 3.10
N VAL A 20 2.97 -3.69 1.97
CA VAL A 20 3.20 -3.15 0.62
C VAL A 20 2.32 -1.94 0.35
N SER A 21 1.07 -1.95 0.80
CA SER A 21 0.12 -0.84 0.58
C SER A 21 0.26 0.31 1.59
N ALA A 22 0.78 0.05 2.79
CA ALA A 22 0.93 1.03 3.87
C ALA A 22 1.56 2.37 3.45
N PRO A 23 2.73 2.43 2.78
CA PRO A 23 3.36 3.71 2.46
C PRO A 23 2.50 4.60 1.56
N ILE A 24 1.87 4.02 0.53
CA ILE A 24 1.01 4.76 -0.40
C ILE A 24 -0.26 5.25 0.31
N LEU A 25 -0.88 4.38 1.12
CA LEU A 25 -2.09 4.71 1.86
C LEU A 25 -1.84 5.83 2.88
N LEU A 26 -0.76 5.75 3.67
CA LEU A 26 -0.42 6.76 4.67
C LEU A 26 -0.11 8.11 4.01
N ALA A 27 0.67 8.13 2.93
CA ALA A 27 0.98 9.37 2.22
C ALA A 27 -0.28 10.01 1.62
N THR A 28 -1.13 9.20 0.97
CA THR A 28 -2.38 9.68 0.36
C THR A 28 -3.36 10.16 1.43
N LEU A 29 -3.39 9.52 2.60
CA LEU A 29 -4.19 9.94 3.74
C LEU A 29 -3.75 11.32 4.25
N VAL A 30 -2.45 11.50 4.51
CA VAL A 30 -1.90 12.78 5.00
C VAL A 30 -2.20 13.90 4.02
N VAL A 31 -1.92 13.70 2.72
CA VAL A 31 -2.20 14.71 1.70
C VAL A 31 -3.70 14.96 1.58
N GLY A 32 -4.53 13.92 1.61
CA GLY A 32 -5.98 14.05 1.56
C GLY A 32 -6.53 14.90 2.71
N VAL A 33 -6.02 14.70 3.92
CA VAL A 33 -6.41 15.47 5.11
C VAL A 33 -5.96 16.93 4.96
N VAL A 34 -4.70 17.18 4.59
CA VAL A 34 -4.19 18.55 4.39
C VAL A 34 -5.02 19.29 3.36
N ILE A 35 -5.31 18.68 2.21
CA ILE A 35 -6.12 19.30 1.17
C ILE A 35 -7.56 19.53 1.66
N SER A 36 -8.18 18.58 2.39
CA SER A 36 -9.54 18.78 2.91
C SER A 36 -9.64 19.98 3.87
N ILE A 37 -8.61 20.22 4.69
CA ILE A 37 -8.57 21.38 5.58
C ILE A 37 -8.44 22.66 4.76
N LEU A 38 -7.54 22.69 3.77
CA LEU A 38 -7.38 23.85 2.89
C LEU A 38 -8.67 24.19 2.14
N GLN A 39 -9.40 23.18 1.66
CA GLN A 39 -10.68 23.37 1.00
C GLN A 39 -11.73 24.00 1.91
N VAL A 40 -11.79 23.57 3.17
CA VAL A 40 -12.71 24.14 4.17
C VAL A 40 -12.34 25.57 4.52
N VAL A 41 -11.05 25.85 4.76
CA VAL A 41 -10.57 27.18 5.17
C VAL A 41 -10.69 28.22 4.05
N THR A 42 -10.46 27.82 2.80
CA THR A 42 -10.56 28.71 1.62
C THR A 42 -11.96 28.76 1.00
N GLN A 43 -12.88 27.90 1.45
CA GLN A 43 -14.22 27.71 0.87
C GLN A 43 -14.23 27.27 -0.61
N ILE A 44 -13.10 26.82 -1.15
CA ILE A 44 -12.99 26.33 -2.53
C ILE A 44 -13.20 24.81 -2.54
N GLN A 45 -14.39 24.37 -2.97
CA GLN A 45 -14.77 22.94 -3.05
C GLN A 45 -14.71 22.41 -4.50
N GLU A 46 -13.65 22.75 -5.22
CA GLU A 46 -13.43 22.26 -6.58
C GLU A 46 -12.92 20.81 -6.56
N MET A 47 -13.60 19.90 -7.26
CA MET A 47 -13.22 18.48 -7.30
C MET A 47 -11.80 18.27 -7.84
N THR A 48 -11.37 19.08 -8.81
CA THR A 48 -10.04 18.98 -9.43
C THR A 48 -8.90 19.26 -8.46
N LEU A 49 -9.08 20.16 -7.49
CA LEU A 49 -8.08 20.48 -6.47
C LEU A 49 -7.84 19.32 -5.49
N THR A 50 -8.80 18.41 -5.29
CA THR A 50 -8.55 17.19 -4.50
C THR A 50 -7.81 16.12 -5.27
N PHE A 51 -8.03 16.06 -6.57
CA PHE A 51 -7.62 14.93 -7.40
C PHE A 51 -6.14 15.02 -7.78
N ILE A 52 -5.72 16.19 -8.27
CA ILE A 52 -4.36 16.38 -8.81
C ILE A 52 -3.28 16.17 -7.73
N PRO A 53 -3.35 16.81 -6.54
CA PRO A 53 -2.33 16.62 -5.51
C PRO A 53 -2.24 15.17 -5.01
N LYS A 54 -3.39 14.49 -4.88
CA LYS A 54 -3.43 13.05 -4.50
C LYS A 54 -2.74 12.18 -5.55
N LEU A 55 -3.01 12.42 -6.84
CA LEU A 55 -2.40 11.65 -7.92
C LEU A 55 -0.87 11.83 -7.94
N ILE A 56 -0.39 13.08 -7.83
CA ILE A 56 1.04 13.37 -7.76
C ILE A 56 1.68 12.64 -6.57
N THR A 57 1.00 12.64 -5.41
CA THR A 57 1.47 11.93 -4.21
C THR A 57 1.59 10.44 -4.45
N VAL A 58 0.57 9.80 -5.03
CA VAL A 58 0.61 8.36 -5.35
C VAL A 58 1.77 8.04 -6.29
N VAL A 59 1.94 8.81 -7.37
CA VAL A 59 3.02 8.60 -8.33
C VAL A 59 4.39 8.78 -7.67
N ALA A 60 4.57 9.84 -6.88
CA ALA A 60 5.81 10.08 -6.14
C ALA A 60 6.13 8.92 -5.18
N MET A 61 5.14 8.44 -4.43
CA MET A 61 5.32 7.31 -3.53
C MET A 61 5.66 6.03 -4.28
N VAL A 62 4.99 5.73 -5.39
CA VAL A 62 5.33 4.55 -6.21
C VAL A 62 6.76 4.63 -6.73
N VAL A 63 7.25 5.81 -7.13
CA VAL A 63 8.65 5.97 -7.57
C VAL A 63 9.63 5.75 -6.42
N VAL A 64 9.34 6.29 -5.23
CA VAL A 64 10.22 6.19 -4.06
C VAL A 64 10.21 4.79 -3.44
N THR A 65 9.03 4.21 -3.25
CA THR A 65 8.85 2.93 -2.55
C THR A 65 8.69 1.73 -3.48
N GLY A 66 8.61 1.94 -4.79
CA GLY A 66 8.35 0.86 -5.77
C GLY A 66 9.40 -0.24 -5.73
N ALA A 67 10.69 0.11 -5.67
CA ALA A 67 11.76 -0.88 -5.58
C ALA A 67 11.66 -1.75 -4.31
N TRP A 68 11.35 -1.12 -3.17
CA TRP A 68 11.15 -1.81 -1.90
C TRP A 68 9.90 -2.70 -1.92
N MET A 69 8.77 -2.20 -2.44
CA MET A 69 7.53 -2.98 -2.59
C MET A 69 7.76 -4.24 -3.43
N MET A 70 8.50 -4.12 -4.53
CA MET A 70 8.87 -5.26 -5.37
C MET A 70 9.75 -6.27 -4.61
N ALA A 71 10.73 -5.80 -3.82
CA ALA A 71 11.56 -6.68 -3.01
C ALA A 71 10.72 -7.51 -2.02
N VAL A 72 9.76 -6.87 -1.34
CA VAL A 72 8.86 -7.54 -0.39
C VAL A 72 8.00 -8.61 -1.07
N VAL A 73 7.44 -8.31 -2.25
CA VAL A 73 6.64 -9.26 -3.01
C VAL A 73 7.48 -10.44 -3.51
N VAL A 74 8.69 -10.18 -4.00
CA VAL A 74 9.62 -11.22 -4.45
C VAL A 74 10.04 -12.13 -3.30
N GLU A 75 10.34 -11.56 -2.13
CA GLU A 75 10.69 -12.34 -0.93
C GLU A 75 9.54 -13.22 -0.48
N PHE A 76 8.32 -12.68 -0.42
CA PHE A 76 7.12 -13.45 -0.12
C PHE A 76 6.89 -14.58 -1.13
N THR A 77 7.09 -14.29 -2.42
CA THR A 77 6.96 -15.29 -3.49
C THR A 77 7.99 -16.41 -3.34
N LYS A 78 9.26 -16.08 -3.07
CA LYS A 78 10.31 -17.07 -2.79
C LYS A 78 9.97 -17.93 -1.58
N HIS A 79 9.43 -17.34 -0.53
CA HIS A 79 8.98 -18.07 0.66
C HIS A 79 7.87 -19.06 0.31
N LEU A 80 6.87 -18.66 -0.49
CA LEU A 80 5.82 -19.56 -0.95
C LEU A 80 6.37 -20.72 -1.79
N PHE A 81 7.26 -20.45 -2.75
CA PHE A 81 7.88 -21.51 -3.55
C PHE A 81 8.75 -22.45 -2.71
N GLY A 82 9.46 -21.93 -1.70
CA GLY A 82 10.22 -22.73 -0.75
C GLY A 82 9.32 -23.66 0.09
N LEU A 83 8.17 -23.17 0.53
CA LEU A 83 7.17 -23.98 1.22
C LEU A 83 6.63 -25.09 0.31
N ILE A 84 6.34 -24.79 -0.96
CA ILE A 84 5.86 -25.79 -1.93
C ILE A 84 6.93 -26.84 -2.25
N ALA A 85 8.19 -26.45 -2.41
CA ALA A 85 9.29 -27.36 -2.76
C ALA A 85 9.77 -28.22 -1.58
N GLY A 86 9.55 -27.77 -0.34
CA GLY A 86 9.83 -28.51 0.89
C GLY A 86 8.66 -29.37 1.39
N MET A 87 7.51 -29.32 0.69
CA MET A 87 6.35 -30.19 0.89
C MET A 87 6.39 -31.42 -0.02
#